data_AF-A0A852KTX2-F1
#
_entry.id   AF-A0A852KTX2-F1
#
_cell.length_a   1.000
_cell.length_b   1.000
_cell.length_c   1.000
_cell.angle_alpha   90.00
_cell.angle_beta   90.00
_cell.angle_gamma   90.00
#
_symmetry.space_group_name_H-M   'P 1'
#
loop_
_entity.id
_entity.type
_entity.pdbx_description
1 polymer ?
#
loop_
_entity_poly.entity_id
_entity_poly.type
_entity_poly.pdbx_seq_one_letter_code
_entity_poly.pdbx_strand_id
1 'polypeptide(L)'
;SSSELSCLLWQIEAEVQRRKQLISQSVERKGIISERYQRKHPQVYVLQDSFLAPAFLEVVRYCTSPGAHLQGLLRYLESFSDKRIYRLPVFTEEFCQTFVDELENFEQSDMPKGRPNTMNNYGVLLNELGMDETFITPLREKYLQPITALLYPDLGGASLDSHKAFVVKYSLHQDLDLSSHYDNAEITLNVSLGKDFTEGNLYFGDFNQDPSPVPQYIEVEHVGAQGLLHRGGQIHGALPIASGERWNLVVWMRSSAIRNQLCPMCHRKPQLVEAEGFGDGFTHPLQDEVPETVDVCSLW
;
A
#
# COMPACT_ATOMS: atom_id res chain seq x y z
N SER A 1 -38.93 -5.14 -0.59
CA SER A 1 -39.94 -5.14 0.49
C SER A 1 -39.49 -4.23 1.63
N SER A 2 -40.36 -3.90 2.61
CA SER A 2 -39.96 -3.06 3.75
C SER A 2 -38.84 -3.70 4.60
N SER A 3 -38.85 -5.05 4.74
CA SER A 3 -37.83 -5.79 5.49
C SER A 3 -36.46 -5.80 4.83
N GLU A 4 -36.38 -5.80 3.49
CA GLU A 4 -35.11 -5.68 2.75
C GLU A 4 -34.46 -4.31 3.02
N LEU A 5 -35.25 -3.23 3.02
CA LEU A 5 -34.74 -1.89 3.31
C LEU A 5 -34.23 -1.77 4.75
N SER A 6 -34.97 -2.31 5.73
CA SER A 6 -34.51 -2.34 7.13
C SER A 6 -33.25 -3.19 7.32
N CYS A 7 -33.12 -4.31 6.60
CA CYS A 7 -31.93 -5.16 6.64
C CYS A 7 -30.71 -4.42 6.05
N LEU A 8 -30.87 -3.75 4.91
CA LEU A 8 -29.83 -2.95 4.27
C LEU A 8 -29.38 -1.80 5.16
N LEU A 9 -30.31 -1.06 5.78
CA LEU A 9 -30.00 0.02 6.71
C LEU A 9 -29.19 -0.49 7.91
N TRP A 10 -29.58 -1.62 8.51
CA TRP A 10 -28.83 -2.22 9.61
C TRP A 10 -27.41 -2.67 9.20
N GLN A 11 -27.24 -3.20 7.97
CA GLN A 11 -25.93 -3.55 7.44
C GLN A 11 -25.03 -2.32 7.25
N ILE A 12 -25.58 -1.21 6.73
CA ILE A 12 -24.87 0.06 6.58
C ILE A 12 -24.48 0.63 7.95
N GLU A 13 -25.41 0.67 8.90
CA GLU A 13 -25.14 1.14 10.26
C GLU A 13 -24.06 0.31 10.96
N ALA A 14 -24.13 -1.03 10.86
CA ALA A 14 -23.13 -1.92 11.41
C ALA A 14 -21.74 -1.71 10.78
N GLU A 15 -21.65 -1.53 9.46
CA GLU A 15 -20.40 -1.25 8.75
C GLU A 15 -19.81 0.12 9.12
N VAL A 16 -20.64 1.16 9.26
CA VAL A 16 -20.22 2.49 9.73
C VAL A 16 -19.66 2.42 11.15
N GLN A 17 -20.33 1.71 12.07
CA GLN A 17 -19.84 1.54 13.44
C GLN A 17 -18.55 0.71 13.49
N ARG A 18 -18.45 -0.36 12.68
CA ARG A 18 -17.23 -1.15 12.55
C ARG A 18 -16.06 -0.27 12.10
N ARG A 19 -16.25 0.56 11.07
CA ARG A 19 -15.21 1.48 10.56
C ARG A 19 -14.72 2.47 11.62
N LYS A 20 -15.63 3.08 12.39
CA LYS A 20 -15.28 3.98 13.50
C LYS A 20 -14.40 3.31 14.56
N GLN A 21 -14.61 2.02 14.81
CA GLN A 21 -13.82 1.25 15.77
C GLN A 21 -12.45 0.79 15.23
N LEU A 22 -12.22 0.79 13.91
CA LEU A 22 -10.96 0.29 13.34
C LEU A 22 -9.74 1.07 13.82
N ILE A 23 -9.87 2.40 13.96
CA ILE A 23 -8.77 3.26 14.43
C ILE A 23 -8.43 2.89 15.87
N SER A 24 -9.37 2.99 16.81
CA SER A 24 -9.12 2.70 18.23
C SER A 24 -8.63 1.27 18.47
N GLN A 25 -9.15 0.29 17.72
CA GLN A 25 -8.65 -1.09 17.76
C GLN A 25 -7.22 -1.23 17.21
N SER A 26 -6.85 -0.45 16.18
CA SER A 26 -5.48 -0.46 15.64
C SER A 26 -4.47 0.11 16.66
N VAL A 27 -4.86 1.16 17.38
CA VAL A 27 -4.09 1.75 18.48
C VAL A 27 -3.90 0.75 19.62
N GLU A 28 -4.98 0.10 20.06
CA GLU A 28 -4.94 -0.94 21.10
C GLU A 28 -4.03 -2.10 20.69
N ARG A 29 -4.16 -2.61 19.45
CA ARG A 29 -3.26 -3.65 18.91
C ARG A 29 -1.81 -3.20 18.91
N LYS A 30 -1.51 -2.02 18.36
CA LYS A 30 -0.16 -1.44 18.30
C LYS A 30 0.46 -1.33 19.70
N GLY A 31 -0.31 -0.91 20.70
CA GLY A 31 0.12 -0.89 22.10
C GLY A 31 0.52 -2.29 22.60
N ILE A 32 -0.40 -3.26 22.50
CA ILE A 32 -0.18 -4.65 22.94
C ILE A 32 1.04 -5.28 22.22
N ILE A 33 1.16 -5.09 20.91
CA ILE A 33 2.28 -5.56 20.10
C ILE A 33 3.58 -4.93 20.61
N SER A 34 3.62 -3.62 20.81
CA SER A 34 4.82 -2.90 21.25
C SER A 34 5.35 -3.36 22.63
N GLU A 35 4.45 -3.77 23.52
CA GLU A 35 4.77 -4.23 24.87
C GLU A 35 5.19 -5.71 24.94
N ARG A 36 4.60 -6.57 24.11
CA ARG A 36 4.62 -8.03 24.31
C ARG A 36 5.30 -8.82 23.21
N TYR A 37 5.34 -8.30 21.99
CA TYR A 37 5.89 -9.03 20.84
C TYR A 37 7.42 -9.08 20.90
N GLN A 38 7.97 -10.30 20.93
CA GLN A 38 9.41 -10.54 20.86
C GLN A 38 9.83 -10.65 19.39
N ARG A 39 10.39 -9.56 18.86
CA ARG A 39 10.93 -9.47 17.50
C ARG A 39 12.09 -10.45 17.33
N LYS A 40 12.05 -11.27 16.28
CA LYS A 40 13.11 -12.24 15.93
C LYS A 40 14.30 -11.54 15.27
N HIS A 41 14.03 -10.53 14.47
CA HIS A 41 14.96 -9.69 13.72
C HIS A 41 14.72 -8.19 14.01
N PRO A 42 15.07 -7.66 15.20
CA PRO A 42 14.86 -6.25 15.54
C PRO A 42 15.46 -5.26 14.52
N GLN A 43 16.50 -5.66 13.80
CA GLN A 43 17.20 -4.85 12.79
C GLN A 43 16.33 -4.46 11.58
N VAL A 44 15.29 -5.23 11.21
CA VAL A 44 14.46 -4.94 10.04
C VAL A 44 13.41 -3.83 10.28
N TYR A 45 13.28 -3.35 11.53
CA TYR A 45 12.34 -2.29 11.90
C TYR A 45 12.85 -0.87 11.59
N VAL A 46 14.13 -0.74 11.21
CA VAL A 46 14.76 0.53 10.85
C VAL A 46 15.38 0.36 9.47
N LEU A 47 15.00 1.21 8.50
CA LEU A 47 15.52 1.12 7.14
C LEU A 47 17.03 1.38 7.11
N GLN A 48 17.77 0.51 6.43
CA GLN A 48 19.20 0.60 6.22
C GLN A 48 19.50 0.51 4.72
N ASP A 49 20.51 1.23 4.24
CA ASP A 49 20.92 1.18 2.81
C ASP A 49 21.32 -0.24 2.37
N SER A 50 21.81 -1.07 3.29
CA SER A 50 22.13 -2.50 3.06
C SER A 50 20.92 -3.37 2.71
N PHE A 51 19.70 -2.92 3.04
CA PHE A 51 18.47 -3.62 2.68
C PHE A 51 18.06 -3.34 1.23
N LEU A 52 18.54 -2.24 0.66
CA LEU A 52 18.16 -1.76 -0.65
C LEU A 52 19.06 -2.36 -1.73
N ALA A 53 18.46 -2.72 -2.86
CA ALA A 53 19.23 -3.24 -3.99
C ALA A 53 20.25 -2.18 -4.46
N PRO A 54 21.52 -2.53 -4.76
CA PRO A 54 22.49 -1.55 -5.27
C PRO A 54 21.98 -0.79 -6.50
N ALA A 55 21.30 -1.50 -7.42
CA ALA A 55 20.65 -0.93 -8.58
C ALA A 55 19.55 0.10 -8.22
N PHE A 56 18.75 -0.13 -7.17
CA PHE A 56 17.74 0.82 -6.68
C PHE A 56 18.40 2.13 -6.21
N LEU A 57 19.51 2.03 -5.46
CA LEU A 57 20.29 3.18 -5.04
C LEU A 57 20.89 3.95 -6.24
N GLU A 58 21.14 3.29 -7.37
CA GLU A 58 21.52 3.98 -8.62
C GLU A 58 20.37 4.75 -9.24
N VAL A 59 19.15 4.20 -9.22
CA VAL A 59 17.94 4.90 -9.68
C VAL A 59 17.70 6.16 -8.85
N VAL A 60 17.76 6.05 -7.52
CA VAL A 60 17.58 7.18 -6.59
C VAL A 60 18.67 8.23 -6.80
N ARG A 61 19.94 7.81 -6.98
CA ARG A 61 21.06 8.71 -7.28
C ARG A 61 20.91 9.41 -8.64
N TYR A 62 20.33 8.74 -9.65
CA TYR A 62 19.98 9.37 -10.91
C TYR A 62 18.86 10.41 -10.70
N CYS A 63 17.74 10.04 -10.06
CA CYS A 63 16.60 10.92 -9.81
C CYS A 63 16.92 12.18 -9.00
N THR A 64 17.91 12.10 -8.09
CA THR A 64 18.38 13.22 -7.27
C THR A 64 19.48 14.07 -7.95
N SER A 65 19.95 13.67 -9.13
CA SER A 65 21.01 14.40 -9.85
C SER A 65 20.50 15.63 -10.61
N PRO A 66 21.32 16.70 -10.74
CA PRO A 66 20.96 17.85 -11.57
C PRO A 66 20.70 17.45 -13.03
N GLY A 67 19.53 17.81 -13.56
CA GLY A 67 19.13 17.47 -14.93
C GLY A 67 18.48 16.08 -15.07
N ALA A 68 18.15 15.40 -13.97
CA ALA A 68 17.33 14.20 -14.00
C ALA A 68 15.99 14.45 -14.72
N HIS A 69 15.60 13.52 -15.58
CA HIS A 69 14.38 13.62 -16.38
C HIS A 69 13.80 12.23 -16.71
N LEU A 70 12.50 12.16 -17.01
CA LEU A 70 11.77 10.92 -17.28
C LEU A 70 12.50 10.00 -18.29
N GLN A 71 12.91 10.54 -19.45
CA GLN A 71 13.51 9.72 -20.53
C GLN A 71 14.87 9.09 -20.16
N GLY A 72 15.55 9.61 -19.14
CA GLY A 72 16.77 9.03 -18.58
C GLY A 72 16.46 8.01 -17.49
N LEU A 73 15.47 8.29 -16.64
CA LEU A 73 14.98 7.36 -15.62
C LEU A 73 14.46 6.05 -16.27
N LEU A 74 13.72 6.15 -17.37
CA LEU A 74 13.21 4.99 -18.12
C LEU A 74 14.31 4.05 -18.69
N ARG A 75 15.60 4.39 -18.56
CA ARG A 75 16.72 3.50 -18.92
C ARG A 75 17.11 2.54 -17.79
N TYR A 76 16.64 2.82 -16.57
CA TYR A 76 16.87 2.01 -15.36
C TYR A 76 15.67 1.12 -15.00
N LEU A 77 14.53 1.29 -15.69
CA LEU A 77 13.26 0.68 -15.35
C LEU A 77 12.74 -0.15 -16.53
N GLU A 78 12.00 -1.21 -16.24
CA GLU A 78 11.19 -1.90 -17.24
C GLU A 78 9.78 -1.30 -17.25
N SER A 79 9.21 -1.03 -18.41
CA SER A 79 7.91 -0.33 -18.57
C SER A 79 6.88 -1.23 -19.24
N PHE A 80 5.72 -1.39 -18.62
CA PHE A 80 4.62 -2.22 -19.11
C PHE A 80 3.52 -1.32 -19.64
N SER A 81 3.37 -1.31 -20.98
CA SER A 81 2.41 -0.49 -21.74
C SER A 81 2.56 1.03 -21.56
N ASP A 82 1.68 1.77 -22.22
CA ASP A 82 1.45 3.21 -22.06
C ASP A 82 0.73 3.57 -20.74
N LYS A 83 0.20 2.58 -20.01
CA LYS A 83 -0.53 2.77 -18.75
C LYS A 83 0.32 3.24 -17.55
N ARG A 84 1.65 3.37 -17.74
CA ARG A 84 2.63 3.82 -16.73
C ARG A 84 2.71 2.86 -15.54
N ILE A 85 3.02 1.61 -15.84
CA ILE A 85 3.41 0.59 -14.85
C ILE A 85 4.89 0.32 -15.05
N TYR A 86 5.67 0.36 -13.96
CA TYR A 86 7.14 0.24 -14.02
C TYR A 86 7.65 -0.80 -13.03
N ARG A 87 8.52 -1.71 -13.48
CA ARG A 87 9.26 -2.62 -12.60
C ARG A 87 10.64 -2.03 -12.29
N LEU A 88 11.04 -2.14 -11.02
CA LEU A 88 12.35 -1.73 -10.53
C LEU A 88 12.84 -2.66 -9.42
N PRO A 89 14.15 -2.88 -9.28
CA PRO A 89 14.69 -3.53 -8.09
C PRO A 89 14.42 -2.63 -6.88
N VAL A 90 14.12 -3.22 -5.72
CA VAL A 90 13.88 -2.44 -4.48
C VAL A 90 14.80 -2.92 -3.36
N PHE A 91 14.73 -4.20 -3.02
CA PHE A 91 15.47 -4.78 -1.89
C PHE A 91 16.53 -5.80 -2.32
N THR A 92 17.41 -6.17 -1.39
CA THR A 92 18.26 -7.35 -1.52
C THR A 92 17.50 -8.62 -1.18
N GLU A 93 17.86 -9.76 -1.79
CA GLU A 93 17.27 -11.07 -1.47
C GLU A 93 17.47 -11.45 0.00
N GLU A 94 18.63 -11.11 0.58
CA GLU A 94 18.95 -11.31 1.99
C GLU A 94 18.01 -10.53 2.93
N PHE A 95 17.72 -9.27 2.61
CA PHE A 95 16.71 -8.51 3.35
C PHE A 95 15.32 -9.12 3.19
N CYS A 96 14.91 -9.44 1.96
CA CYS A 96 13.62 -10.07 1.69
C CYS A 96 13.42 -11.34 2.52
N GLN A 97 14.41 -12.24 2.55
CA GLN A 97 14.36 -13.47 3.34
C GLN A 97 14.30 -13.20 4.86
N THR A 98 15.08 -12.23 5.36
CA THR A 98 15.09 -11.87 6.79
C THR A 98 13.78 -11.20 7.21
N PHE A 99 13.21 -10.36 6.35
CA PHE A 99 11.96 -9.65 6.59
C PHE A 99 10.76 -10.60 6.56
N VAL A 100 10.70 -11.55 5.62
CA VAL A 100 9.67 -12.59 5.61
C VAL A 100 9.76 -13.47 6.85
N ASP A 101 10.95 -13.84 7.32
CA ASP A 101 11.12 -14.65 8.54
C ASP A 101 10.67 -13.93 9.83
N GLU A 102 10.81 -12.59 9.88
CA GLU A 102 10.22 -11.77 10.96
C GLU A 102 8.69 -11.74 10.89
N LEU A 103 8.13 -11.58 9.69
CA LEU A 103 6.68 -11.52 9.49
C LEU A 103 6.01 -12.87 9.73
N GLU A 104 6.67 -13.98 9.39
CA GLU A 104 6.24 -15.34 9.74
C GLU A 104 6.25 -15.55 11.27
N ASN A 105 7.27 -15.05 11.98
CA ASN A 105 7.32 -15.09 13.44
C ASN A 105 6.18 -14.27 14.08
N PHE A 106 5.84 -13.11 13.52
CA PHE A 106 4.68 -12.32 13.97
C PHE A 106 3.35 -13.03 13.70
N GLU A 107 3.17 -13.59 12.50
CA GLU A 107 1.97 -14.33 12.12
C GLU A 107 1.73 -15.55 13.02
N GLN A 108 2.80 -16.26 13.40
CA GLN A 108 2.76 -17.42 14.29
C GLN A 108 2.58 -17.07 15.78
N SER A 109 2.72 -15.80 16.18
CA SER A 109 2.59 -15.37 17.57
C SER A 109 1.13 -15.14 18.00
N ASP A 110 0.87 -15.18 19.32
CA ASP A 110 -0.43 -14.85 19.92
C ASP A 110 -0.77 -13.34 19.89
N MET A 111 0.01 -12.52 19.18
CA MET A 111 -0.24 -11.08 19.07
C MET A 111 -1.53 -10.80 18.28
N PRO A 112 -2.31 -9.78 18.66
CA PRO A 112 -3.54 -9.43 17.96
C PRO A 112 -3.21 -8.82 16.60
N LYS A 113 -3.98 -9.17 15.57
CA LYS A 113 -3.71 -8.84 14.16
C LYS A 113 -4.87 -8.05 13.56
N GLY A 114 -4.59 -6.90 12.96
CA GLY A 114 -5.54 -6.21 12.10
C GLY A 114 -5.53 -6.79 10.68
N ARG A 115 -6.66 -6.70 9.96
CA ARG A 115 -6.72 -7.12 8.55
C ARG A 115 -6.00 -6.10 7.66
N PRO A 116 -5.11 -6.52 6.73
CA PRO A 116 -4.38 -5.60 5.85
C PRO A 116 -5.29 -4.65 5.05
N ASN A 117 -6.34 -5.18 4.45
CA ASN A 117 -7.39 -4.45 3.74
C ASN A 117 -8.73 -5.21 3.82
N THR A 118 -9.75 -4.75 3.11
CA THR A 118 -11.10 -5.34 3.11
C THR A 118 -11.20 -6.68 2.37
N MET A 119 -10.27 -6.99 1.47
CA MET A 119 -10.29 -8.15 0.59
C MET A 119 -9.35 -9.27 1.08
N ASN A 120 -8.22 -8.91 1.68
CA ASN A 120 -7.31 -9.88 2.29
C ASN A 120 -7.71 -10.23 3.73
N ASN A 121 -7.58 -11.50 4.08
CA ASN A 121 -7.79 -12.03 5.42
C ASN A 121 -6.47 -12.24 6.16
N TYR A 122 -5.38 -12.46 5.42
CA TYR A 122 -4.05 -12.80 5.96
C TYR A 122 -2.99 -11.78 5.55
N GLY A 123 -2.03 -11.56 6.44
CA GLY A 123 -0.96 -10.57 6.27
C GLY A 123 -0.88 -9.55 7.40
N VAL A 124 0.07 -8.63 7.29
CA VAL A 124 0.58 -7.82 8.40
C VAL A 124 0.47 -6.33 8.12
N LEU A 125 -0.09 -5.57 9.07
CA LEU A 125 -0.12 -4.11 9.07
C LEU A 125 1.18 -3.55 9.66
N LEU A 126 1.99 -2.85 8.86
CA LEU A 126 3.33 -2.42 9.28
C LEU A 126 3.30 -1.24 10.28
N ASN A 127 2.22 -0.45 10.26
CA ASN A 127 1.96 0.59 11.26
C ASN A 127 1.71 0.01 12.66
N GLU A 128 1.05 -1.16 12.76
CA GLU A 128 0.79 -1.88 14.02
C GLU A 128 2.05 -2.55 14.57
N LEU A 129 2.99 -2.94 13.69
CA LEU A 129 4.35 -3.33 14.07
C LEU A 129 5.24 -2.13 14.49
N GLY A 130 4.81 -0.89 14.21
CA GLY A 130 5.58 0.32 14.50
C GLY A 130 6.73 0.58 13.52
N MET A 131 6.58 0.19 12.25
CA MET A 131 7.59 0.37 11.20
C MET A 131 7.42 1.67 10.37
N ASP A 132 6.33 2.43 10.54
CA ASP A 132 6.08 3.64 9.73
C ASP A 132 7.23 4.65 9.85
N GLU A 133 7.54 5.15 11.06
CA GLU A 133 8.50 6.24 11.26
C GLU A 133 9.95 5.87 10.91
N THR A 134 10.36 4.65 11.22
CA THR A 134 11.76 4.23 11.09
C THR A 134 12.06 3.44 9.82
N PHE A 135 11.04 2.96 9.11
CA PHE A 135 11.21 2.22 7.86
C PHE A 135 10.46 2.84 6.68
N ILE A 136 9.12 2.95 6.75
CA ILE A 136 8.31 3.28 5.58
C ILE A 136 8.35 4.79 5.23
N THR A 137 8.32 5.68 6.22
CA THR A 137 8.54 7.13 6.02
C THR A 137 9.88 7.41 5.35
N PRO A 138 11.03 6.89 5.85
CA PRO A 138 12.31 6.99 5.15
C PRO A 138 12.30 6.41 3.73
N LEU A 139 11.67 5.25 3.52
CA LEU A 139 11.55 4.63 2.19
C LEU A 139 10.79 5.53 1.20
N ARG A 140 9.63 6.05 1.62
CA ARG A 140 8.80 6.98 0.87
C ARG A 140 9.58 8.25 0.52
N GLU A 141 10.09 8.96 1.51
CA GLU A 141 10.60 10.34 1.33
C GLU A 141 11.97 10.39 0.66
N LYS A 142 12.88 9.49 1.03
CA LYS A 142 14.28 9.55 0.56
C LYS A 142 14.52 8.82 -0.75
N TYR A 143 13.78 7.75 -1.02
CA TYR A 143 14.06 6.84 -2.13
C TYR A 143 12.93 6.80 -3.16
N LEU A 144 11.66 6.66 -2.74
CA LEU A 144 10.54 6.57 -3.69
C LEU A 144 10.13 7.93 -4.26
N GLN A 145 10.04 8.98 -3.43
CA GLN A 145 9.58 10.32 -3.85
C GLN A 145 10.39 10.94 -5.00
N PRO A 146 11.75 10.85 -5.04
CA PRO A 146 12.53 11.29 -6.21
C PRO A 146 12.19 10.54 -7.51
N ILE A 147 11.81 9.26 -7.42
CA ILE A 147 11.44 8.42 -8.56
C ILE A 147 10.01 8.79 -9.02
N THR A 148 9.06 8.83 -8.09
CA THR A 148 7.65 9.13 -8.40
C THR A 148 7.43 10.56 -8.88
N ALA A 149 8.26 11.51 -8.45
CA ALA A 149 8.26 12.89 -8.96
C ALA A 149 8.48 12.97 -10.48
N LEU A 150 9.30 12.08 -11.04
CA LEU A 150 9.59 12.03 -12.48
C LEU A 150 8.59 11.15 -13.25
N LEU A 151 8.10 10.06 -12.66
CA LEU A 151 7.16 9.12 -13.30
C LEU A 151 5.71 9.61 -13.32
N TYR A 152 5.28 10.33 -12.29
CA TYR A 152 3.88 10.67 -12.02
C TYR A 152 3.68 12.13 -11.56
N PRO A 153 4.22 13.13 -12.28
CA PRO A 153 4.10 14.54 -11.87
C PRO A 153 2.64 15.03 -11.83
N ASP A 154 1.76 14.45 -12.65
CA ASP A 154 0.33 14.73 -12.73
C ASP A 154 -0.50 14.13 -11.57
N LEU A 155 0.08 13.23 -10.76
CA LEU A 155 -0.60 12.55 -9.65
C LEU A 155 -0.05 12.97 -8.28
N GLY A 156 0.68 14.08 -8.21
CA GLY A 156 1.34 14.51 -6.98
C GLY A 156 2.51 13.61 -6.58
N GLY A 157 3.18 12.94 -7.54
CA GLY A 157 4.31 12.05 -7.27
C GLY A 157 5.51 12.71 -6.57
N ALA A 158 5.60 14.05 -6.59
CA ALA A 158 6.58 14.84 -5.86
C ALA A 158 6.10 15.31 -4.46
N SER A 159 4.85 15.04 -4.10
CA SER A 159 4.17 15.51 -2.88
C SER A 159 3.45 14.36 -2.16
N LEU A 160 4.02 13.14 -2.22
CA LEU A 160 3.52 11.97 -1.51
C LEU A 160 3.84 12.09 -0.01
N ASP A 161 2.93 12.70 0.74
CA ASP A 161 3.09 13.11 2.15
C ASP A 161 2.59 12.08 3.16
N SER A 162 1.89 11.04 2.70
CA SER A 162 1.20 10.08 3.54
C SER A 162 1.23 8.68 2.92
N HIS A 163 1.10 7.64 3.75
CA HIS A 163 1.10 6.26 3.27
C HIS A 163 0.26 5.30 4.13
N LYS A 164 -0.02 4.13 3.57
CA LYS A 164 -0.41 2.93 4.30
C LYS A 164 0.41 1.76 3.78
N ALA A 165 1.16 1.09 4.65
CA ALA A 165 1.98 -0.06 4.28
C ALA A 165 1.51 -1.34 4.97
N PHE A 166 1.43 -2.41 4.19
CA PHE A 166 0.99 -3.71 4.66
C PHE A 166 1.61 -4.82 3.80
N VAL A 167 1.73 -6.01 4.37
CA VAL A 167 2.17 -7.20 3.65
C VAL A 167 0.99 -8.13 3.47
N VAL A 168 0.78 -8.64 2.26
CA VAL A 168 -0.25 -9.66 1.96
C VAL A 168 0.40 -11.02 1.75
N LYS A 169 -0.27 -12.08 2.22
CA LYS A 169 0.14 -13.47 2.03
C LYS A 169 -0.89 -14.21 1.18
N TYR A 170 -0.42 -14.86 0.12
CA TYR A 170 -1.19 -15.84 -0.65
C TYR A 170 -0.63 -17.24 -0.40
N SER A 171 -1.52 -18.21 -0.16
CA SER A 171 -1.18 -19.63 -0.03
C SER A 171 -2.38 -20.51 -0.39
N LEU A 172 -2.13 -21.78 -0.76
CA LEU A 172 -3.16 -22.71 -1.26
C LEU A 172 -4.34 -23.00 -0.30
N HIS A 173 -4.26 -22.55 0.95
CA HIS A 173 -5.27 -22.77 2.00
C HIS A 173 -5.74 -21.47 2.68
N GLN A 174 -5.41 -20.31 2.09
CA GLN A 174 -5.75 -18.97 2.59
C GLN A 174 -6.36 -18.15 1.44
N ASP A 175 -5.98 -16.87 1.30
CA ASP A 175 -6.32 -16.07 0.13
C ASP A 175 -5.56 -16.64 -1.09
N LEU A 176 -6.28 -17.05 -2.15
CA LEU A 176 -5.70 -17.62 -3.37
C LEU A 176 -5.40 -16.54 -4.42
N ASP A 177 -6.30 -15.58 -4.55
CA ASP A 177 -6.31 -14.51 -5.53
C ASP A 177 -6.59 -13.16 -4.87
N LEU A 178 -6.61 -12.11 -5.68
CA LEU A 178 -7.19 -10.83 -5.28
C LEU A 178 -8.07 -10.33 -6.42
N SER A 179 -9.38 -10.34 -6.18
CA SER A 179 -10.40 -9.81 -7.10
C SER A 179 -10.04 -8.37 -7.52
N SER A 180 -10.42 -7.98 -8.74
CA SER A 180 -10.01 -6.70 -9.29
C SER A 180 -10.53 -5.52 -8.46
N HIS A 181 -9.68 -4.53 -8.27
CA HIS A 181 -9.94 -3.40 -7.39
C HIS A 181 -9.11 -2.18 -7.80
N TYR A 182 -9.35 -1.09 -7.07
CA TYR A 182 -8.54 0.12 -7.08
C TYR A 182 -7.87 0.26 -5.71
N ASP A 183 -6.66 0.80 -5.66
CA ASP A 183 -6.06 1.20 -4.40
C ASP A 183 -6.58 2.56 -3.95
N ASN A 184 -6.74 2.74 -2.64
CA ASN A 184 -6.93 4.08 -2.08
C ASN A 184 -5.57 4.80 -1.97
N ALA A 185 -4.95 5.05 -3.13
CA ALA A 185 -3.62 5.64 -3.29
C ALA A 185 -3.56 6.48 -4.57
N GLU A 186 -2.65 7.46 -4.62
CA GLU A 186 -2.31 8.10 -5.90
C GLU A 186 -1.35 7.19 -6.68
N ILE A 187 -0.36 6.63 -5.97
CA ILE A 187 0.66 5.72 -6.51
C ILE A 187 0.85 4.57 -5.52
N THR A 188 0.91 3.34 -6.03
CA THR A 188 1.18 2.13 -5.26
C THR A 188 2.54 1.57 -5.64
N LEU A 189 3.29 1.13 -4.63
CA LEU A 189 4.42 0.21 -4.77
C LEU A 189 3.97 -1.17 -4.29
N ASN A 190 4.18 -2.21 -5.11
CA ASN A 190 3.94 -3.61 -4.76
C ASN A 190 5.24 -4.40 -4.98
N VAL A 191 5.87 -4.89 -3.92
CA VAL A 191 7.18 -5.57 -3.96
C VAL A 191 7.05 -7.04 -3.63
N SER A 192 7.57 -7.91 -4.49
CA SER A 192 7.65 -9.35 -4.21
C SER A 192 8.73 -9.59 -3.16
N LEU A 193 8.34 -9.92 -1.93
CA LEU A 193 9.28 -10.26 -0.86
C LEU A 193 9.81 -11.70 -0.98
N GLY A 194 9.29 -12.48 -1.94
CA GLY A 194 9.73 -13.84 -2.23
C GLY A 194 8.86 -14.91 -1.56
N LYS A 195 9.54 -15.99 -1.13
CA LYS A 195 9.07 -17.39 -1.17
C LYS A 195 8.87 -17.90 -2.60
N ASP A 196 9.05 -19.20 -2.79
CA ASP A 196 8.86 -19.85 -4.09
C ASP A 196 7.36 -20.05 -4.35
N PHE A 197 6.87 -19.57 -5.49
CA PHE A 197 5.51 -19.83 -5.98
C PHE A 197 5.52 -20.00 -7.51
N THR A 198 4.39 -20.48 -8.05
CA THR A 198 4.15 -20.52 -9.50
C THR A 198 2.81 -19.85 -9.83
N GLU A 199 2.69 -19.34 -11.06
CA GLU A 199 1.61 -18.43 -11.49
C GLU A 199 1.52 -17.18 -10.60
N GLY A 200 0.34 -16.62 -10.37
CA GLY A 200 0.18 -15.45 -9.50
C GLY A 200 0.56 -14.10 -10.11
N ASN A 201 0.58 -13.96 -11.45
CA ASN A 201 0.81 -12.67 -12.11
C ASN A 201 -0.17 -11.59 -11.59
N LEU A 202 0.27 -10.33 -11.63
CA LEU A 202 -0.63 -9.19 -11.45
C LEU A 202 -1.22 -8.81 -12.80
N TYR A 203 -2.53 -8.62 -12.86
CA TYR A 203 -3.20 -8.14 -14.07
C TYR A 203 -3.64 -6.69 -13.90
N PHE A 204 -3.52 -5.90 -14.97
CA PHE A 204 -3.82 -4.47 -14.97
C PHE A 204 -4.80 -4.11 -16.10
N GLY A 205 -6.01 -3.72 -15.72
CA GLY A 205 -7.08 -3.28 -16.62
C GLY A 205 -6.91 -1.83 -17.08
N ASP A 206 -7.99 -1.25 -17.62
CA ASP A 206 -8.07 0.19 -17.89
C ASP A 206 -8.53 0.98 -16.64
N PHE A 207 -8.52 2.31 -16.76
CA PHE A 207 -9.06 3.21 -15.74
C PHE A 207 -10.59 3.27 -15.87
N ASN A 208 -11.29 3.38 -14.73
CA ASN A 208 -12.74 3.66 -14.65
C ASN A 208 -13.66 2.61 -15.31
N GLN A 209 -13.23 1.34 -15.44
CA GLN A 209 -14.13 0.22 -15.78
C GLN A 209 -14.76 -0.37 -14.50
N ASP A 210 -15.79 -1.19 -14.67
CA ASP A 210 -16.26 -2.05 -13.57
C ASP A 210 -15.18 -3.10 -13.25
N PRO A 211 -14.91 -3.38 -11.96
CA PRO A 211 -13.87 -4.32 -11.55
C PRO A 211 -14.19 -5.78 -11.91
N SER A 212 -15.38 -6.13 -12.39
CA SER A 212 -15.70 -7.51 -12.77
C SER A 212 -16.79 -7.59 -13.85
N PRO A 213 -16.57 -8.35 -14.94
CA PRO A 213 -15.29 -8.91 -15.39
C PRO A 213 -14.42 -7.81 -16.03
N VAL A 214 -13.10 -7.83 -15.79
CA VAL A 214 -12.15 -6.95 -16.53
C VAL A 214 -11.93 -7.56 -17.92
N PRO A 215 -12.45 -6.97 -19.02
CA PRO A 215 -12.52 -7.63 -20.31
C PRO A 215 -11.18 -7.63 -21.05
N GLN A 216 -10.29 -6.70 -20.72
CA GLN A 216 -8.97 -6.55 -21.31
C GLN A 216 -7.99 -6.06 -20.25
N TYR A 217 -6.91 -6.82 -20.05
CA TYR A 217 -5.84 -6.49 -19.12
C TYR A 217 -4.48 -6.83 -19.74
N ILE A 218 -3.41 -6.28 -19.17
CA ILE A 218 -2.05 -6.80 -19.36
C ILE A 218 -1.67 -7.60 -18.12
N GLU A 219 -0.94 -8.71 -18.31
CA GLU A 219 -0.30 -9.42 -17.20
C GLU A 219 1.12 -8.92 -17.00
N VAL A 220 1.52 -8.81 -15.74
CA VAL A 220 2.88 -8.48 -15.32
C VAL A 220 3.32 -9.50 -14.28
N GLU A 221 4.36 -10.24 -14.61
CA GLU A 221 5.00 -11.23 -13.73
C GLU A 221 5.51 -10.57 -12.44
N HIS A 222 5.39 -11.27 -11.31
CA HIS A 222 5.83 -10.77 -10.02
C HIS A 222 7.18 -11.38 -9.60
N VAL A 223 8.26 -10.69 -9.96
CA VAL A 223 9.64 -11.17 -9.78
C VAL A 223 10.15 -10.87 -8.37
N GLY A 224 10.82 -11.83 -7.73
CA GLY A 224 11.40 -11.70 -6.38
C GLY A 224 12.32 -10.47 -6.22
N ALA A 225 12.20 -9.78 -5.08
CA ALA A 225 12.89 -8.54 -4.72
C ALA A 225 12.67 -7.33 -5.65
N GLN A 226 11.87 -7.48 -6.72
CA GLN A 226 11.43 -6.40 -7.59
C GLN A 226 10.11 -5.79 -7.08
N GLY A 227 9.98 -4.49 -7.27
CA GLY A 227 8.74 -3.74 -7.10
C GLY A 227 8.07 -3.46 -8.44
N LEU A 228 6.74 -3.36 -8.43
CA LEU A 228 5.94 -2.67 -9.42
C LEU A 228 5.46 -1.34 -8.84
N LEU A 229 5.77 -0.24 -9.53
CA LEU A 229 5.12 1.06 -9.32
C LEU A 229 4.00 1.22 -10.34
N HIS A 230 2.79 1.54 -9.87
CA HIS A 230 1.64 1.84 -10.71
C HIS A 230 0.75 2.92 -10.09
N ARG A 231 -0.23 3.39 -10.87
CA ARG A 231 -1.26 4.33 -10.42
C ARG A 231 -2.25 3.59 -9.52
N GLY A 232 -2.59 4.13 -8.35
CA GLY A 232 -3.52 3.45 -7.42
C GLY A 232 -4.94 3.36 -7.97
N GLY A 233 -5.40 4.41 -8.64
CA GLY A 233 -6.68 4.46 -9.38
C GLY A 233 -6.73 3.64 -10.68
N GLN A 234 -5.84 2.67 -10.89
CA GLN A 234 -5.91 1.70 -11.99
C GLN A 234 -6.56 0.40 -11.51
N ILE A 235 -7.46 -0.18 -12.32
CA ILE A 235 -7.97 -1.52 -12.00
C ILE A 235 -6.82 -2.51 -12.10
N HIS A 236 -6.64 -3.28 -11.04
CA HIS A 236 -5.71 -4.39 -11.03
C HIS A 236 -6.14 -5.46 -10.05
N GLY A 237 -5.51 -6.62 -10.12
CA GLY A 237 -5.69 -7.72 -9.17
C GLY A 237 -4.56 -8.74 -9.29
N ALA A 238 -4.64 -9.80 -8.49
CA ALA A 238 -3.70 -10.91 -8.52
C ALA A 238 -4.40 -12.16 -9.07
N LEU A 239 -3.80 -12.81 -10.06
CA LEU A 239 -4.22 -14.15 -10.48
C LEU A 239 -3.93 -15.17 -9.35
N PRO A 240 -4.62 -16.32 -9.33
CA PRO A 240 -4.30 -17.40 -8.40
C PRO A 240 -2.86 -17.89 -8.53
N ILE A 241 -2.23 -18.24 -7.41
CA ILE A 241 -1.01 -19.06 -7.42
C ILE A 241 -1.34 -20.54 -7.64
N ALA A 242 -0.50 -21.27 -8.36
CA ALA A 242 -0.65 -22.72 -8.57
C ALA A 242 0.10 -23.56 -7.53
N SER A 243 1.15 -23.00 -6.90
CA SER A 243 1.90 -23.65 -5.83
C SER A 243 2.60 -22.65 -4.93
N GLY A 244 3.00 -23.10 -3.73
CA GLY A 244 3.92 -22.37 -2.86
C GLY A 244 3.25 -21.30 -1.99
N GLU A 245 4.02 -20.28 -1.63
CA GLU A 245 3.54 -19.09 -0.92
C GLU A 245 4.06 -17.84 -1.60
N ARG A 246 3.29 -16.76 -1.56
CA ARG A 246 3.68 -15.45 -2.08
C ARG A 246 3.46 -14.37 -1.03
N TRP A 247 4.51 -13.64 -0.72
CA TRP A 247 4.49 -12.52 0.22
C TRP A 247 4.80 -11.22 -0.53
N ASN A 248 3.89 -10.24 -0.48
CA ASN A 248 4.10 -8.95 -1.14
C ASN A 248 4.01 -7.79 -0.14
N LEU A 249 5.01 -6.90 -0.13
CA LEU A 249 4.90 -5.59 0.51
C LEU A 249 4.11 -4.65 -0.42
N VAL A 250 2.99 -4.14 0.07
CA VAL A 250 2.20 -3.11 -0.61
C VAL A 250 2.33 -1.80 0.18
N VAL A 251 2.75 -0.73 -0.50
CA VAL A 251 2.80 0.63 0.04
C VAL A 251 1.91 1.52 -0.81
N TRP A 252 0.75 1.85 -0.28
CA TRP A 252 -0.13 2.89 -0.81
C TRP A 252 0.45 4.25 -0.45
N MET A 253 0.85 5.05 -1.44
CA MET A 253 1.37 6.40 -1.24
C MET A 253 0.36 7.44 -1.71
N ARG A 254 0.22 8.51 -0.94
CA ARG A 254 -0.86 9.48 -1.07
C ARG A 254 -0.33 10.91 -0.98
N SER A 255 -1.03 11.82 -1.63
CA SER A 255 -0.73 13.25 -1.63
C SER A 255 -1.94 14.06 -1.17
N SER A 256 -1.86 14.65 0.02
CA SER A 256 -2.91 15.54 0.53
C SER A 256 -3.13 16.75 -0.39
N ALA A 257 -2.08 17.21 -1.08
CA ALA A 257 -2.17 18.27 -2.10
C ALA A 257 -3.14 17.94 -3.26
N ILE A 258 -3.33 16.65 -3.59
CA ILE A 258 -4.33 16.18 -4.55
C ILE A 258 -5.67 15.94 -3.82
N ARG A 259 -5.65 15.15 -2.75
CA ARG A 259 -6.85 14.66 -2.04
C ARG A 259 -7.70 15.78 -1.43
N ASN A 260 -7.08 16.83 -0.91
CA ASN A 260 -7.78 17.97 -0.32
C ASN A 260 -8.58 18.79 -1.35
N GLN A 261 -8.29 18.65 -2.65
CA GLN A 261 -9.06 19.28 -3.72
C GLN A 261 -10.36 18.50 -3.98
N LEU A 262 -10.22 17.20 -4.27
CA LEU A 262 -11.33 16.27 -4.49
C LEU A 262 -10.95 14.88 -3.97
N CYS A 263 -11.86 14.25 -3.23
CA CYS A 263 -11.72 12.87 -2.80
C CYS A 263 -11.64 11.92 -4.02
N PRO A 264 -10.61 11.07 -4.14
CA PRO A 264 -10.43 10.20 -5.31
C PRO A 264 -11.51 9.11 -5.41
N MET A 265 -12.19 8.78 -4.30
CA MET A 265 -13.24 7.75 -4.26
C MET A 265 -14.62 8.25 -4.69
N CYS A 266 -14.94 9.53 -4.48
CA CYS A 266 -16.30 10.05 -4.66
C CYS A 266 -16.40 11.37 -5.45
N HIS A 267 -15.25 11.87 -5.94
CA HIS A 267 -15.08 13.08 -6.76
C HIS A 267 -15.79 14.34 -6.22
N ARG A 268 -15.86 14.46 -4.90
CA ARG A 268 -16.38 15.63 -4.17
C ARG A 268 -15.32 16.20 -3.25
N LYS A 269 -15.43 17.49 -2.93
CA LYS A 269 -14.56 18.13 -1.93
C LYS A 269 -14.70 17.33 -0.61
N PRO A 270 -13.61 16.86 -0.01
CA PRO A 270 -13.70 16.04 1.19
C PRO A 270 -14.27 16.86 2.35
N GLN A 271 -15.05 16.20 3.20
CA GLN A 271 -15.34 16.69 4.54
C GLN A 271 -14.26 16.08 5.43
N LEU A 272 -13.39 16.94 5.95
CA LEU A 272 -12.24 16.61 6.80
C LEU A 272 -12.51 16.96 8.25
N VAL A 273 -11.72 16.31 9.07
CA VAL A 273 -12.12 15.70 10.31
C VAL A 273 -10.92 14.81 10.74
N GLU A 274 -10.74 14.51 12.04
CA GLU A 274 -9.48 14.07 12.67
C GLU A 274 -9.30 12.53 12.80
N ALA A 275 -8.10 12.01 12.47
CA ALA A 275 -7.68 10.59 12.54
C ALA A 275 -6.25 10.43 13.13
N GLU A 276 -5.87 9.23 13.56
CA GLU A 276 -4.49 8.94 14.00
C GLU A 276 -3.56 8.58 12.82
N GLY A 277 -2.32 9.08 12.89
CA GLY A 277 -1.29 8.84 11.87
C GLY A 277 -1.65 9.49 10.54
N PHE A 278 -1.47 8.76 9.44
CA PHE A 278 -1.75 9.27 8.09
C PHE A 278 -3.21 9.17 7.64
N GLY A 279 -4.09 8.51 8.40
CA GLY A 279 -5.50 8.30 8.03
C GLY A 279 -5.67 7.82 6.58
N ASP A 280 -6.52 8.51 5.83
CA ASP A 280 -6.67 8.34 4.37
C ASP A 280 -5.90 9.38 3.52
N GLY A 281 -4.87 10.02 4.07
CA GLY A 281 -3.96 10.92 3.35
C GLY A 281 -4.56 12.29 3.01
N PHE A 282 -5.54 12.74 3.78
CA PHE A 282 -6.03 14.11 3.75
C PHE A 282 -5.37 14.95 4.86
N THR A 283 -5.35 16.27 4.71
CA THR A 283 -4.85 17.20 5.73
C THR A 283 -5.72 18.44 5.81
N HIS A 284 -5.89 19.03 6.99
CA HIS A 284 -6.53 20.34 7.08
C HIS A 284 -5.63 21.38 6.40
N PRO A 285 -6.16 22.25 5.52
CA PRO A 285 -5.43 23.44 5.11
C PRO A 285 -5.19 24.30 6.35
N LEU A 286 -3.96 24.78 6.55
CA LEU A 286 -3.60 25.64 7.68
C LEU A 286 -4.51 26.87 7.72
N GLN A 287 -5.46 26.86 8.64
CA GLN A 287 -6.16 28.03 9.14
C GLN A 287 -5.79 28.16 10.61
N ASP A 288 -5.43 29.37 11.03
CA ASP A 288 -5.23 29.66 12.44
C ASP A 288 -6.54 29.39 13.23
N GLU A 289 -6.38 28.93 14.47
CA GLU A 289 -7.43 28.57 15.46
C GLU A 289 -7.93 27.09 15.45
N VAL A 290 -8.35 26.63 16.64
CA VAL A 290 -8.37 25.23 17.13
C VAL A 290 -9.65 25.01 17.97
N PRO A 291 -10.28 23.80 18.10
CA PRO A 291 -10.27 22.56 17.29
C PRO A 291 -11.72 22.09 16.92
N GLU A 292 -11.84 20.80 16.54
CA GLU A 292 -13.00 19.88 16.48
C GLU A 292 -13.47 19.50 15.07
N THR A 293 -13.26 18.23 14.69
CA THR A 293 -14.24 17.26 14.10
C THR A 293 -13.55 15.89 13.76
N VAL A 294 -14.24 14.75 13.49
CA VAL A 294 -13.67 13.35 13.60
C VAL A 294 -13.81 12.44 12.32
N ASP A 295 -12.70 11.83 11.85
CA ASP A 295 -12.47 11.45 10.42
C ASP A 295 -13.28 10.29 9.82
N VAL A 296 -13.88 10.55 8.63
CA VAL A 296 -14.11 9.69 7.44
C VAL A 296 -14.77 10.52 6.31
N CYS A 297 -14.49 10.28 5.02
CA CYS A 297 -15.42 10.69 3.94
C CYS A 297 -16.73 9.87 3.99
N SER A 298 -17.78 10.43 4.59
CA SER A 298 -19.02 9.75 4.99
C SER A 298 -20.08 9.59 3.88
N LEU A 299 -19.69 9.07 2.70
CA LEU A 299 -20.64 8.54 1.71
C LEU A 299 -20.15 7.23 1.06
N TRP A 300 -20.11 6.18 1.90
CA TRP A 300 -20.19 4.76 1.55
C TRP A 300 -20.91 4.01 2.66
#